data_AF-A0A653P4L7-F1
#
_entry.id   AF-A0A653P4L7-F1
#
_cell.length_a   1.000
_cell.length_b   1.000
_cell.length_c   1.000
_cell.angle_alpha   90.00
_cell.angle_beta   90.00
_cell.angle_gamma   90.00
#
_symmetry.space_group_name_H-M   'P 1'
#
loop_
_entity.id
_entity.type
_entity.pdbx_description
1 polymer ?
#
loop_
_entity_poly.entity_id
_entity_poly.type
_entity_poly.pdbx_seq_one_letter_code
_entity_poly.pdbx_strand_id
1 'polypeptide(L)'
;MNRRIAVLTIAAAAMLGLSACSGSPASEPGGTADSGTAAESTTSDQSVADACAVVQTKMQAASTALSEIDITSTTSDPQTTIDAFSETVDGIGDAAESVSNDEVKTATTAVHEDFVTVRDLMQKVLIDQDTSVAEELSTATAEMQTSGNELNTLCTS
;
A
#
# COMPACT_ATOMS: atom_id res chain seq x y z
N MET A 1 -16.10 -41.30 12.14
CA MET A 1 -16.29 -40.17 13.08
C MET A 1 -16.41 -38.90 12.27
N ASN A 2 -17.56 -38.23 12.39
CA ASN A 2 -17.90 -37.01 11.69
C ASN A 2 -17.21 -35.81 12.34
N ARG A 3 -16.65 -34.91 11.52
CA ARG A 3 -16.71 -33.47 11.80
C ARG A 3 -16.98 -32.73 10.49
N ARG A 4 -18.28 -32.54 10.24
CA ARG A 4 -18.85 -31.57 9.29
C ARG A 4 -19.09 -30.28 10.08
N ILE A 5 -18.40 -29.18 9.75
CA ILE A 5 -18.76 -27.80 10.12
C ILE A 5 -17.98 -26.91 9.13
N ALA A 6 -18.50 -25.90 8.44
CA ALA A 6 -19.85 -25.51 8.06
C ALA A 6 -19.66 -24.56 6.87
N VAL A 7 -20.49 -24.71 5.84
CA VAL A 7 -20.63 -23.76 4.74
C VAL A 7 -21.30 -22.51 5.33
N LEU A 8 -20.60 -21.37 5.32
CA LEU A 8 -21.21 -20.07 5.58
C LEU A 8 -21.42 -19.36 4.24
N THR A 9 -22.62 -19.54 3.71
CA THR A 9 -23.23 -18.68 2.70
C THR A 9 -23.51 -17.31 3.32
N ILE A 10 -22.83 -16.26 2.86
CA ILE A 10 -23.27 -14.87 3.06
C ILE A 10 -23.77 -14.36 1.72
N ALA A 11 -25.08 -14.17 1.66
CA ALA A 11 -25.81 -13.55 0.56
C ALA A 11 -26.20 -12.13 0.97
N ALA A 12 -26.18 -11.23 -0.04
CA ALA A 12 -26.80 -9.91 -0.09
C ALA A 12 -26.10 -8.80 0.76
N ALA A 13 -25.99 -7.55 0.31
CA ALA A 13 -26.72 -6.85 -0.74
C ALA A 13 -25.83 -5.79 -1.41
N ALA A 14 -25.89 -5.74 -2.74
CA ALA A 14 -25.66 -4.50 -3.47
C ALA A 14 -26.71 -3.47 -3.02
N MET A 15 -26.31 -2.21 -2.80
CA MET A 15 -27.04 -0.96 -3.11
C MET A 15 -26.30 0.25 -2.50
N LEU A 16 -25.41 0.86 -3.29
CA LEU A 16 -25.13 2.30 -3.34
C LEU A 16 -24.60 2.52 -4.78
N GLY A 17 -25.22 3.24 -5.71
CA GLY A 17 -26.09 4.40 -5.56
C GLY A 17 -25.34 5.67 -5.99
N LEU A 18 -24.77 5.71 -7.21
CA LEU A 18 -24.22 6.95 -7.79
C LEU A 18 -24.88 7.30 -9.13
N SER A 19 -25.59 8.42 -9.08
CA SER A 19 -25.86 9.41 -10.14
C SER A 19 -26.35 8.92 -11.51
N ALA A 20 -27.65 9.04 -11.69
CA ALA A 20 -28.30 9.19 -12.98
C ALA A 20 -27.72 10.40 -13.77
N CYS A 21 -27.34 10.15 -15.02
CA CYS A 21 -27.20 11.16 -16.06
C CYS A 21 -28.18 10.83 -17.20
N SER A 22 -29.40 11.36 -17.10
CA SER A 22 -30.22 11.90 -18.21
C SER A 22 -31.64 12.14 -17.70
N GLY A 23 -32.12 13.35 -17.90
CA GLY A 23 -33.35 13.85 -17.28
C GLY A 23 -34.64 13.32 -17.89
N SER A 24 -35.63 13.12 -17.03
CA SER A 24 -37.06 13.30 -17.31
C SER A 24 -37.81 13.40 -15.96
N PRO A 25 -38.76 14.34 -15.77
CA PRO A 25 -39.25 14.69 -14.44
C PRO A 25 -40.44 13.83 -14.01
N ALA A 26 -40.43 13.38 -12.75
CA ALA A 26 -41.66 13.05 -12.02
C ALA A 26 -41.44 13.28 -10.52
N SER A 27 -42.14 14.29 -10.01
CA SER A 27 -42.67 14.47 -8.64
C SER A 27 -43.04 13.11 -7.99
N GLU A 28 -42.95 12.83 -6.68
CA GLU A 28 -43.22 13.60 -5.47
C GLU A 28 -42.90 12.69 -4.22
N PRO A 29 -43.25 12.99 -2.94
CA PRO A 29 -42.29 12.98 -1.83
C PRO A 29 -42.59 11.97 -0.70
N GLY A 30 -41.73 11.97 0.32
CA GLY A 30 -41.96 11.36 1.63
C GLY A 30 -41.01 10.19 1.89
N GLY A 31 -40.22 10.16 2.95
CA GLY A 31 -40.22 10.91 4.19
C GLY A 31 -39.70 9.96 5.27
N THR A 32 -38.86 10.51 6.15
CA THR A 32 -38.47 10.04 7.51
C THR A 32 -36.95 9.98 7.64
N ALA A 33 -36.45 11.03 8.29
CA ALA A 33 -35.13 11.08 8.88
C ALA A 33 -35.09 10.29 10.19
N ASP A 34 -33.85 10.09 10.65
CA ASP A 34 -33.41 9.70 12.01
C ASP A 34 -33.22 8.18 12.23
N SER A 35 -32.08 7.66 12.69
CA SER A 35 -30.95 8.27 13.41
C SER A 35 -29.63 7.66 12.93
N GLY A 36 -28.75 8.49 12.36
CA GLY A 36 -27.38 8.11 12.07
C GLY A 36 -26.56 8.12 13.35
N THR A 37 -26.17 6.94 13.84
CA THR A 37 -24.87 6.81 14.50
C THR A 37 -23.87 6.60 13.38
N ALA A 38 -23.39 7.70 12.83
CA ALA A 38 -22.12 7.68 12.14
C ALA A 38 -21.10 7.32 13.22
N ALA A 39 -20.52 6.12 13.14
CA ALA A 39 -19.21 5.93 13.72
C ALA A 39 -18.36 7.07 13.14
N GLU A 40 -17.78 7.91 14.00
CA GLU A 40 -16.67 8.76 13.60
C GLU A 40 -15.53 7.81 13.23
N SER A 41 -15.59 7.29 12.00
CA SER A 41 -14.39 7.12 11.23
C SER A 41 -13.76 8.50 11.24
N THR A 42 -12.59 8.64 11.85
CA THR A 42 -11.66 9.71 11.53
C THR A 42 -11.45 9.63 10.03
N THR A 43 -12.37 10.23 9.29
CA THR A 43 -12.39 10.13 7.84
C THR A 43 -11.49 11.25 7.46
N SER A 44 -10.21 10.96 7.32
CA SER A 44 -9.32 11.88 6.64
C SER A 44 -10.03 12.35 5.37
N ASP A 45 -10.14 13.66 5.20
CA ASP A 45 -10.92 14.27 4.12
C ASP A 45 -10.43 13.87 2.72
N GLN A 46 -9.24 13.24 2.65
CA GLN A 46 -8.64 12.73 1.44
C GLN A 46 -9.28 11.41 1.00
N SER A 47 -9.77 11.39 -0.24
CA SER A 47 -10.24 10.16 -0.87
C SER A 47 -9.09 9.16 -1.08
N VAL A 48 -9.40 7.87 -1.15
CA VAL A 48 -8.41 6.82 -1.47
C VAL A 48 -7.71 7.13 -2.80
N ALA A 49 -8.46 7.56 -3.81
CA ALA A 49 -7.91 7.91 -5.12
C ALA A 49 -6.90 9.08 -5.06
N ASP A 50 -7.21 10.14 -4.31
CA ASP A 50 -6.30 11.27 -4.15
C ASP A 50 -5.05 10.89 -3.36
N ALA A 51 -5.19 10.08 -2.31
CA ALA A 51 -4.07 9.56 -1.53
C ALA A 51 -3.16 8.68 -2.38
N CYS A 52 -3.73 7.76 -3.15
CA CYS A 52 -3.01 6.91 -4.07
C CYS A 52 -2.29 7.69 -5.18
N ALA A 53 -2.86 8.79 -5.67
CA ALA A 53 -2.17 9.67 -6.62
C ALA A 53 -0.92 10.35 -6.01
N VAL A 54 -0.99 10.75 -4.74
CA VAL A 54 0.16 11.28 -4.00
C VAL A 54 1.24 10.21 -3.87
N VAL A 55 0.87 9.00 -3.42
CA VAL A 55 1.81 7.87 -3.29
C VAL A 55 2.46 7.53 -4.62
N GLN A 56 1.69 7.39 -5.70
CA GLN A 56 2.22 7.08 -7.03
C GLN A 56 3.20 8.15 -7.54
N THR A 57 2.94 9.43 -7.26
CA THR A 57 3.84 10.52 -7.65
C THR A 57 5.18 10.39 -6.92
N LYS A 58 5.15 10.09 -5.63
CA LYS A 58 6.34 9.89 -4.79
C LYS A 58 7.11 8.63 -5.19
N MET A 59 6.42 7.53 -5.45
CA MET A 59 7.03 6.28 -5.92
C MET A 59 7.69 6.43 -7.31
N GLN A 60 7.13 7.24 -8.19
CA GLN A 60 7.77 7.56 -9.48
C GLN A 60 9.08 8.35 -9.31
N ALA A 61 9.12 9.28 -8.36
CA ALA A 61 10.35 10.00 -8.03
C ALA A 61 11.41 9.03 -7.46
N ALA A 62 11.02 8.17 -6.52
CA ALA A 62 11.91 7.13 -5.97
C ALA A 62 12.40 6.15 -7.05
N SER A 63 11.54 5.74 -7.98
CA SER A 63 11.91 4.87 -9.10
C SER A 63 12.89 5.53 -10.06
N THR A 64 12.77 6.85 -10.25
CA THR A 64 13.72 7.63 -11.05
C THR A 64 15.09 7.63 -10.38
N ALA A 65 15.16 7.88 -9.07
CA ALA A 65 16.39 7.81 -8.30
C ALA A 65 17.04 6.41 -8.39
N LEU A 66 16.26 5.33 -8.26
CA LEU A 66 16.76 3.97 -8.46
C LEU A 66 17.36 3.73 -9.86
N SER A 67 16.74 4.29 -10.89
CA SER A 67 17.20 4.12 -12.27
C SER A 67 18.53 4.82 -12.57
N GLU A 68 18.90 5.81 -11.76
CA GLU A 68 20.19 6.50 -11.84
C GLU A 68 21.33 5.69 -11.18
N ILE A 69 21.00 4.61 -10.46
CA ILE A 69 21.99 3.71 -9.86
C ILE A 69 22.64 2.84 -10.95
N ASP A 70 23.96 2.87 -10.99
CA ASP A 70 24.73 1.91 -11.76
C ASP A 70 24.82 0.56 -11.03
N ILE A 71 23.80 -0.29 -11.21
CA ILE A 71 23.74 -1.67 -10.69
C ILE A 71 24.89 -2.57 -11.14
N THR A 72 25.68 -2.18 -12.15
CA THR A 72 26.88 -2.95 -12.54
C THR A 72 28.03 -2.79 -11.55
N SER A 73 27.96 -1.76 -10.70
CA SER A 73 28.97 -1.44 -9.70
C SER A 73 28.72 -2.07 -8.33
N THR A 74 27.59 -2.75 -8.10
CA THR A 74 27.20 -3.30 -6.78
C THR A 74 28.25 -4.21 -6.13
N THR A 75 29.03 -4.97 -6.91
CA THR A 75 30.12 -5.81 -6.38
C THR A 75 31.35 -4.99 -5.96
N SER A 76 31.56 -3.83 -6.58
CA SER A 76 32.71 -2.95 -6.33
C SER A 76 32.38 -1.85 -5.32
N ASP A 77 31.11 -1.50 -5.19
CA ASP A 77 30.58 -0.51 -4.25
C ASP A 77 29.19 -0.90 -3.74
N PRO A 78 29.14 -1.86 -2.79
CA PRO A 78 27.88 -2.29 -2.20
C PRO A 78 27.25 -1.18 -1.33
N GLN A 79 28.03 -0.23 -0.81
CA GLN A 79 27.50 0.88 -0.01
C GLN A 79 26.64 1.81 -0.84
N THR A 80 27.12 2.26 -2.00
CA THR A 80 26.33 3.09 -2.92
C THR A 80 25.01 2.41 -3.33
N THR A 81 25.00 1.08 -3.45
CA THR A 81 23.77 0.33 -3.74
C THR A 81 22.79 0.36 -2.55
N ILE A 82 23.28 0.16 -1.32
CA ILE A 82 22.45 0.23 -0.10
C ILE A 82 21.93 1.65 0.13
N ASP A 83 22.75 2.68 -0.07
CA ASP A 83 22.36 4.08 0.10
C ASP A 83 21.22 4.45 -0.85
N ALA A 84 21.32 4.07 -2.12
CA ALA A 84 20.31 4.42 -3.09
C ALA A 84 19.03 3.57 -2.96
N PHE A 85 19.14 2.32 -2.48
CA PHE A 85 17.97 1.58 -2.01
C PHE A 85 17.33 2.26 -0.79
N SER A 86 18.14 2.77 0.15
CA SER A 86 17.66 3.51 1.33
C SER A 86 16.90 4.77 0.95
N GLU A 87 17.37 5.53 -0.05
CA GLU A 87 16.65 6.69 -0.58
C GLU A 87 15.26 6.32 -1.13
N THR A 88 15.13 5.13 -1.71
CA THR A 88 13.82 4.60 -2.13
C THR A 88 12.93 4.31 -0.93
N VAL A 89 13.48 3.63 0.08
CA VAL A 89 12.77 3.32 1.33
C VAL A 89 12.26 4.61 1.97
N ASP A 90 13.13 5.61 2.10
CA ASP A 90 12.79 6.92 2.66
C ASP A 90 11.71 7.62 1.82
N GLY A 91 11.78 7.54 0.49
CA GLY A 91 10.75 8.06 -0.41
C GLY A 91 9.37 7.41 -0.23
N ILE A 92 9.31 6.12 0.12
CA ILE A 92 8.07 5.42 0.45
C ILE A 92 7.57 5.86 1.84
N GLY A 93 8.47 6.02 2.81
CA GLY A 93 8.15 6.59 4.13
C GLY A 93 7.53 7.98 4.03
N ASP A 94 8.17 8.87 3.26
CA ASP A 94 7.68 10.21 2.95
C ASP A 94 6.30 10.18 2.29
N ALA A 95 6.05 9.20 1.41
CA ALA A 95 4.75 9.02 0.77
C ALA A 95 3.67 8.65 1.79
N ALA A 96 3.97 7.74 2.72
CA ALA A 96 3.07 7.35 3.80
C ALA A 96 2.77 8.53 4.76
N GLU A 97 3.75 9.40 5.01
CA GLU A 97 3.56 10.60 5.83
C GLU A 97 2.77 11.70 5.10
N SER A 98 2.86 11.75 3.77
CA SER A 98 2.19 12.76 2.93
C SER A 98 0.70 12.49 2.71
N VAL A 99 0.22 11.29 2.99
CA VAL A 99 -1.20 10.93 2.89
C VAL A 99 -1.91 11.05 4.23
N SER A 100 -3.13 11.57 4.21
CA SER A 100 -3.99 11.59 5.39
C SER A 100 -4.94 10.40 5.40
N ASN A 101 -5.34 9.85 4.25
CA ASN A 101 -6.22 8.68 4.20
C ASN A 101 -5.62 7.48 4.98
N ASP A 102 -6.28 7.05 6.05
CA ASP A 102 -5.75 6.03 6.97
C ASP A 102 -5.51 4.68 6.30
N GLU A 103 -6.36 4.29 5.34
CA GLU A 103 -6.25 3.01 4.63
C GLU A 103 -5.02 3.02 3.71
N VAL A 104 -4.88 4.07 2.89
CA VAL A 104 -3.72 4.24 2.00
C VAL A 104 -2.44 4.44 2.81
N LYS A 105 -2.51 5.17 3.92
CA LYS A 105 -1.37 5.36 4.83
C LYS A 105 -0.91 4.04 5.42
N THR A 106 -1.83 3.22 5.91
CA THR A 106 -1.52 1.91 6.48
C THR A 106 -0.88 1.01 5.45
N ALA A 107 -1.46 0.90 4.25
CA ALA A 107 -0.91 0.10 3.16
C ALA A 107 0.48 0.58 2.72
N THR A 108 0.67 1.90 2.58
CA THR A 108 1.98 2.47 2.20
C THR A 108 3.01 2.29 3.31
N THR A 109 2.61 2.36 4.59
CA THR A 109 3.49 2.10 5.74
C THR A 109 3.94 0.64 5.77
N ALA A 110 3.04 -0.32 5.51
CA ALA A 110 3.40 -1.73 5.42
C ALA A 110 4.44 -1.98 4.32
N VAL A 111 4.25 -1.38 3.14
CA VAL A 111 5.25 -1.42 2.07
C VAL A 111 6.59 -0.84 2.54
N HIS A 112 6.57 0.32 3.19
CA HIS A 112 7.79 0.94 3.72
C HIS A 112 8.54 0.02 4.70
N GLU A 113 7.83 -0.59 5.65
CA GLU A 113 8.42 -1.50 6.65
C GLU A 113 9.04 -2.76 6.03
N ASP A 114 8.42 -3.31 4.99
CA ASP A 114 8.99 -4.44 4.26
C ASP A 114 10.25 -4.04 3.49
N PHE A 115 10.23 -2.85 2.85
CA PHE A 115 11.42 -2.30 2.18
C PHE A 115 12.55 -2.02 3.18
N VAL A 116 12.26 -1.48 4.37
CA VAL A 116 13.22 -1.35 5.48
C VAL A 116 13.86 -2.70 5.81
N THR A 117 13.04 -3.74 5.95
CA THR A 117 13.50 -5.09 6.29
C THR A 117 14.41 -5.66 5.20
N VAL A 118 14.03 -5.51 3.93
CA VAL A 118 14.85 -5.93 2.78
C VAL A 118 16.18 -5.17 2.75
N ARG A 119 16.18 -3.84 2.92
CA ARG A 119 17.41 -3.03 2.98
C ARG A 119 18.36 -3.55 4.05
N ASP A 120 17.84 -3.74 5.27
CA ASP A 120 18.67 -4.13 6.42
C ASP A 120 19.28 -5.52 6.21
N LEU A 121 18.54 -6.44 5.61
CA LEU A 121 19.03 -7.77 5.23
C LEU A 121 20.02 -7.71 4.07
N MET A 122 19.80 -6.85 3.07
CA MET A 122 20.77 -6.60 2.00
C MET A 122 22.08 -6.03 2.56
N GLN A 123 22.02 -5.11 3.52
CA GLN A 123 23.20 -4.56 4.18
C GLN A 123 23.98 -5.67 4.90
N LYS A 124 23.30 -6.54 5.65
CA LYS A 124 23.95 -7.70 6.31
C LYS A 124 24.64 -8.61 5.29
N VAL A 125 24.00 -8.91 4.17
CA VAL A 125 24.56 -9.80 3.14
C VAL A 125 25.73 -9.15 2.39
N LEU A 126 25.60 -7.88 1.99
CA LEU A 126 26.54 -7.21 1.10
C LEU A 126 27.69 -6.51 1.83
N ILE A 127 27.45 -5.96 3.01
CA ILE A 127 28.42 -5.20 3.80
C ILE A 127 29.02 -6.08 4.89
N ASP A 128 28.17 -6.71 5.70
CA ASP A 128 28.63 -7.55 6.82
C ASP A 128 29.04 -8.95 6.37
N GLN A 129 28.77 -9.30 5.10
CA GLN A 129 29.02 -10.62 4.50
C GLN A 129 28.34 -11.76 5.26
N ASP A 130 27.25 -11.46 5.97
CA ASP A 130 26.45 -12.42 6.69
C ASP A 130 25.48 -13.12 5.74
N THR A 131 25.91 -14.25 5.19
CA THR A 131 25.08 -15.07 4.29
C THR A 131 24.06 -15.94 5.04
N SER A 132 24.08 -15.96 6.38
CA SER A 132 23.13 -16.76 7.15
C SER A 132 21.70 -16.22 7.06
N VAL A 133 21.55 -14.92 6.77
CA VAL A 133 20.24 -14.25 6.62
C VAL A 133 19.67 -14.33 5.20
N ALA A 134 20.26 -15.10 4.29
CA ALA A 134 19.80 -15.17 2.89
C ALA A 134 18.37 -15.71 2.73
N GLU A 135 17.95 -16.64 3.61
CA GLU A 135 16.58 -17.16 3.65
C GLU A 135 15.59 -16.10 4.16
N GLU A 136 16.00 -15.32 5.16
CA GLU A 136 15.25 -14.19 5.70
C GLU A 136 15.09 -13.10 4.62
N LEU A 137 16.15 -12.78 3.87
CA LEU A 137 16.10 -11.83 2.75
C LEU A 137 15.11 -12.28 1.67
N SER A 138 15.08 -13.58 1.37
CA SER A 138 14.13 -14.13 0.39
C SER A 138 12.69 -14.02 0.87
N THR A 139 12.45 -14.27 2.16
CA THR A 139 11.13 -14.12 2.81
C THR A 139 10.70 -12.65 2.81
N ALA A 140 11.55 -11.74 3.27
CA ALA A 140 11.27 -10.31 3.29
C ALA A 140 10.97 -9.76 1.88
N THR A 141 11.68 -10.25 0.86
CA THR A 141 11.40 -9.88 -0.54
C THR A 141 10.02 -10.36 -1.02
N ALA A 142 9.53 -11.49 -0.51
CA ALA A 142 8.19 -11.99 -0.83
C ALA A 142 7.09 -11.22 -0.08
N GLU A 143 7.33 -10.85 1.18
CA GLU A 143 6.45 -9.99 1.99
C GLU A 143 6.32 -8.61 1.35
N MET A 144 7.45 -7.99 0.98
CA MET A 144 7.49 -6.73 0.23
C MET A 144 6.64 -6.75 -1.05
N GLN A 145 6.71 -7.84 -1.82
CA GLN A 145 5.88 -8.02 -3.01
C GLN A 145 4.39 -8.16 -2.67
N THR A 146 4.08 -8.81 -1.55
CA THR A 146 2.71 -8.98 -1.07
C THR A 146 2.11 -7.63 -0.70
N SER A 147 2.77 -6.85 0.16
CA SER A 147 2.33 -5.52 0.56
C SER A 147 2.24 -4.57 -0.64
N GLY A 148 3.19 -4.64 -1.59
CA GLY A 148 3.13 -3.85 -2.81
C GLY A 148 1.90 -4.16 -3.68
N ASN A 149 1.51 -5.43 -3.77
CA ASN A 149 0.31 -5.85 -4.49
C ASN A 149 -0.98 -5.44 -3.76
N GLU A 150 -0.98 -5.47 -2.43
CA GLU A 150 -2.11 -5.00 -1.62
C GLU A 150 -2.32 -3.49 -1.80
N LEU A 151 -1.24 -2.70 -1.73
CA LEU A 151 -1.29 -1.26 -2.02
C LEU A 151 -1.77 -0.98 -3.45
N ASN A 152 -1.28 -1.73 -4.45
CA ASN A 152 -1.74 -1.56 -5.83
C ASN A 152 -3.22 -1.92 -6.00
N THR A 153 -3.68 -2.98 -5.34
CA THR A 153 -5.09 -3.37 -5.36
C THR A 153 -5.97 -2.27 -4.76
N LEU A 154 -5.55 -1.70 -3.63
CA LEU A 154 -6.21 -0.56 -3.01
C LEU A 154 -6.23 0.69 -3.91
N CYS A 155 -5.14 0.93 -4.64
CA CYS A 155 -5.03 2.10 -5.51
C CYS A 155 -5.67 1.93 -6.90
N THR A 156 -6.21 0.76 -7.21
CA THR A 156 -6.87 0.46 -8.49
C THR A 156 -8.33 0.04 -8.33
N SER A 157 -8.81 -0.11 -7.09
CA SER A 157 -10.21 -0.35 -6.74
C SER A 157 -11.07 0.90 -6.85
#